data_AF-A0A2U0RVR0-F1
#
_entry.id   AF-A0A2U0RVR0-F1
#
_cell.length_a   1.000
_cell.length_b   1.000
_cell.length_c   1.000
_cell.angle_alpha   90.00
_cell.angle_beta   90.00
_cell.angle_gamma   90.00
#
_symmetry.space_group_name_H-M   'P 1'
#
loop_
_entity.id
_entity.type
_entity.pdbx_description
1 polymer ?
#
loop_
_entity_poly.entity_id
_entity_poly.type
_entity_poly.pdbx_seq_one_letter_code
_entity_poly.pdbx_strand_id
1 'polypeptide(L)'
;TIQWCINSGIYPALFAFTPITGTTLENKPQPTLNHYRRVQLAHYLLTHKKTCIEKMQFDKNKKITDFGVPKEQLLEVIESGEPFLTSGCPGCNRPYYNERPGGPLYNYPRKLLLEEVEKIKKMLGV
;
A
#
# COMPACT_ATOMS: atom_id res chain seq x y z
N THR A 1 -6.96 5.79 -12.72
CA THR A 1 -6.67 4.61 -11.86
C THR A 1 -5.15 4.42 -11.79
N ILE A 2 -4.62 3.61 -10.86
CA ILE A 2 -3.18 3.30 -10.80
C ILE A 2 -2.69 2.75 -12.16
N GLN A 3 -3.45 1.83 -12.76
CA GLN A 3 -3.16 1.26 -14.08
C GLN A 3 -3.07 2.35 -15.17
N TRP A 4 -4.01 3.30 -15.20
CA TRP A 4 -3.98 4.39 -16.18
C TRP A 4 -2.71 5.24 -16.05
N CYS A 5 -2.29 5.56 -14.82
CA CYS A 5 -1.03 6.29 -14.60
C CYS A 5 0.15 5.53 -15.21
N ILE A 6 0.26 4.23 -14.90
CA ILE A 6 1.35 3.37 -15.40
C ILE A 6 1.32 3.29 -16.92
N ASN A 7 0.15 3.10 -17.53
CA ASN A 7 -0.02 3.06 -18.99
C ASN A 7 0.37 4.39 -19.65
N SER A 8 0.28 5.50 -18.92
CA SER A 8 0.66 6.84 -19.37
C SER A 8 2.11 7.21 -19.04
N GLY A 9 2.92 6.27 -18.53
CA GLY A 9 4.31 6.52 -18.12
C GLY A 9 4.46 7.31 -16.82
N ILE A 10 3.40 7.41 -16.02
CA ILE A 10 3.36 8.14 -14.75
C ILE A 10 3.50 7.16 -13.59
N TYR A 11 4.43 7.41 -12.68
CA TYR A 11 4.54 6.67 -11.43
C TYR A 11 3.61 7.30 -10.36
N PRO A 12 2.52 6.63 -9.94
CA PRO A 12 1.62 7.19 -8.94
C PRO A 12 2.23 7.04 -7.54
N ALA A 13 2.31 8.13 -6.76
CA ALA A 13 2.59 8.06 -5.33
C ALA A 13 1.32 7.63 -4.55
N LEU A 14 1.51 6.95 -3.42
CA LEU A 14 0.41 6.48 -2.56
C LEU A 14 0.53 7.09 -1.16
N PHE A 15 -0.57 7.67 -0.68
CA PHE A 15 -0.68 8.30 0.63
C PHE A 15 -1.95 7.86 1.34
N ALA A 16 -1.86 7.60 2.64
CA ALA A 16 -3.03 7.48 3.48
C ALA A 16 -3.68 8.85 3.64
N PHE A 17 -5.01 8.90 3.63
CA PHE A 17 -5.72 10.13 3.93
C PHE A 17 -5.43 10.55 5.38
N THR A 18 -5.12 11.84 5.59
CA THR A 18 -4.85 12.44 6.90
C THR A 18 -5.84 13.57 7.16
N PRO A 19 -6.78 13.43 8.11
CA PRO A 19 -7.72 14.48 8.46
C PRO A 19 -6.97 15.63 9.13
N ILE A 20 -7.23 16.84 8.67
CA ILE A 20 -6.63 18.07 9.20
C ILE A 20 -7.74 18.92 9.80
N THR A 21 -7.58 19.30 11.07
CA THR A 21 -8.53 20.16 11.80
C THR A 21 -8.78 21.47 11.05
N GLY A 22 -10.05 21.87 10.94
CA GLY A 22 -10.50 23.06 10.23
C GLY A 22 -10.74 22.86 8.74
N THR A 23 -10.49 21.66 8.18
CA THR A 23 -10.82 21.35 6.78
C THR A 23 -12.20 20.71 6.65
N THR A 24 -12.82 20.81 5.47
CA THR A 24 -14.12 20.15 5.19
C THR A 24 -14.10 18.64 5.42
N LEU A 25 -12.91 18.01 5.41
CA LEU A 25 -12.73 16.57 5.60
C LEU A 25 -12.15 16.21 6.96
N GLU A 26 -12.13 17.13 7.93
CA GLU A 26 -11.58 16.89 9.27
C GLU A 26 -12.22 15.69 9.99
N ASN A 27 -13.50 15.44 9.74
CA ASN A 27 -14.27 14.36 10.37
C ASN A 27 -14.31 13.08 9.50
N LYS A 28 -13.61 13.06 8.36
CA LYS A 28 -13.56 11.89 7.49
C LYS A 28 -12.58 10.86 8.06
N PRO A 29 -12.95 9.57 8.17
CA PRO A 29 -12.06 8.57 8.71
C PRO A 29 -10.87 8.29 7.79
N GLN A 30 -9.73 7.95 8.40
CA GLN A 30 -8.57 7.41 7.70
C GLN A 30 -8.86 6.01 7.15
N PRO A 31 -8.18 5.56 6.08
CA PRO A 31 -8.32 4.19 5.61
C PRO A 31 -7.88 3.20 6.71
N THR A 32 -8.59 2.08 6.84
CA THR A 32 -8.14 1.01 7.74
C THR A 32 -6.78 0.47 7.29
N LEU A 33 -5.95 0.05 8.24
CA LEU A 33 -4.61 -0.46 7.92
C LEU A 33 -4.68 -1.69 6.99
N ASN A 34 -5.66 -2.57 7.19
CA ASN A 34 -5.90 -3.72 6.33
C ASN A 34 -6.16 -3.33 4.87
N HIS A 35 -7.06 -2.36 4.67
CA HIS A 35 -7.41 -1.88 3.34
C HIS A 35 -6.19 -1.23 2.67
N TYR A 36 -5.46 -0.39 3.42
CA TYR A 36 -4.28 0.27 2.90
C TYR A 36 -3.15 -0.71 2.54
N ARG A 37 -2.90 -1.75 3.34
CA ARG A 37 -1.92 -2.81 3.03
C ARG A 37 -2.24 -3.55 1.73
N ARG A 38 -3.52 -3.81 1.45
CA ARG A 38 -3.96 -4.38 0.17
C ARG A 38 -3.67 -3.43 -0.99
N VAL A 39 -3.94 -2.14 -0.82
CA VAL A 39 -3.67 -1.14 -1.85
C VAL A 39 -2.16 -0.94 -2.08
N GLN A 40 -1.34 -0.98 -1.03
CA GLN A 40 0.13 -0.96 -1.15
C GLN A 40 0.65 -2.16 -1.96
N LEU A 41 0.15 -3.36 -1.67
CA LEU A 41 0.53 -4.56 -2.38
C LEU A 41 0.11 -4.50 -3.86
N ALA A 42 -1.13 -4.07 -4.14
CA ALA A 42 -1.59 -3.85 -5.50
C ALA A 42 -0.78 -2.77 -6.23
N HIS A 43 -0.48 -1.66 -5.56
CA HIS A 43 0.35 -0.58 -6.10
C HIS A 43 1.74 -1.09 -6.49
N TYR A 44 2.41 -1.84 -5.61
CA TYR A 44 3.71 -2.42 -5.89
C TYR A 44 3.66 -3.36 -7.09
N LEU A 45 2.71 -4.31 -7.11
CA LEU A 45 2.58 -5.27 -8.20
C LEU A 45 2.29 -4.60 -9.55
N LEU A 46 1.46 -3.55 -9.55
CA LEU A 46 1.12 -2.79 -10.76
C LEU A 46 2.32 -1.96 -11.25
N THR A 47 2.97 -1.20 -10.37
CA THR A 47 4.10 -0.33 -10.74
C THR A 47 5.32 -1.11 -11.19
N HIS A 48 5.52 -2.33 -10.69
CA HIS A 48 6.56 -3.26 -11.13
C HIS A 48 6.12 -4.15 -12.30
N LYS A 49 4.95 -3.89 -12.89
CA LYS A 49 4.40 -4.62 -14.05
C LYS A 49 4.30 -6.14 -13.83
N LYS A 50 4.08 -6.57 -12.59
CA LYS A 50 3.88 -7.99 -12.21
C LYS A 50 2.44 -8.46 -12.44
N THR A 51 1.50 -7.53 -12.53
CA THR A 51 0.07 -7.79 -12.79
C THR A 51 -0.58 -6.59 -13.51
N CYS A 52 -1.86 -6.69 -13.84
CA CYS A 52 -2.69 -5.58 -14.32
C CYS A 52 -4.05 -5.59 -13.61
N ILE A 53 -4.73 -4.44 -13.60
CA ILE A 53 -5.99 -4.30 -12.84
C ILE A 53 -7.09 -5.26 -13.31
N GLU A 54 -7.08 -5.65 -14.59
CA GLU A 54 -8.03 -6.58 -15.20
C GLU A 54 -7.88 -8.01 -14.66
N LYS A 55 -6.71 -8.36 -14.09
CA LYS A 55 -6.47 -9.66 -13.44
C LYS A 55 -6.79 -9.65 -11.94
N MET A 56 -7.03 -8.48 -11.36
CA MET A 56 -7.40 -8.37 -9.94
C MET A 56 -8.89 -8.61 -9.73
N GLN A 57 -9.25 -9.17 -8.58
CA GLN A 57 -10.64 -9.34 -8.18
C GLN A 57 -10.97 -8.51 -6.96
N PHE A 58 -12.23 -8.06 -6.90
CA PHE A 58 -12.76 -7.22 -5.85
C PHE A 58 -14.08 -7.78 -5.34
N ASP A 59 -14.29 -7.71 -4.02
CA ASP A 59 -15.59 -8.04 -3.44
C ASP A 59 -16.62 -6.91 -3.64
N LYS A 60 -17.86 -7.13 -3.17
CA LYS A 60 -18.96 -6.15 -3.21
C LYS A 60 -18.65 -4.83 -2.50
N ASN A 61 -17.70 -4.83 -1.58
CA ASN A 61 -17.24 -3.66 -0.82
C ASN A 61 -16.00 -3.01 -1.45
N LYS A 62 -15.63 -3.39 -2.68
CA LYS A 62 -14.44 -2.92 -3.41
C LYS A 62 -13.12 -3.27 -2.71
N LYS A 63 -13.11 -4.29 -1.86
CA LYS A 63 -11.89 -4.83 -1.26
C LYS A 63 -11.23 -5.80 -2.23
N ILE A 64 -9.92 -5.67 -2.41
CA ILE A 64 -9.14 -6.60 -3.24
C ILE A 64 -9.14 -7.99 -2.59
N THR A 65 -9.62 -8.99 -3.33
CA THR A 65 -9.66 -10.40 -2.92
C THR A 65 -8.61 -11.24 -3.64
N ASP A 66 -8.22 -10.84 -4.86
CA ASP A 66 -7.18 -11.48 -5.66
C ASP A 66 -6.31 -10.40 -6.35
N PHE A 67 -5.00 -10.62 -6.38
CA PHE A 67 -4.01 -9.71 -6.96
C PHE A 67 -3.63 -10.06 -8.42
N GLY A 68 -4.15 -11.18 -8.95
CA GLY A 68 -3.85 -11.64 -10.31
C GLY A 68 -2.45 -12.21 -10.48
N VAL A 69 -1.86 -12.74 -9.39
CA VAL A 69 -0.52 -13.36 -9.36
C VAL A 69 -0.55 -14.67 -8.56
N PRO A 70 0.36 -15.62 -8.83
CA PRO A 70 0.50 -16.84 -8.03
C PRO A 70 0.75 -16.54 -6.55
N LYS A 71 0.32 -17.45 -5.67
CA LYS A 71 0.42 -17.29 -4.21
C LYS A 71 1.87 -17.16 -3.75
N GLU A 72 2.77 -17.94 -4.35
CA GLU A 72 4.20 -17.97 -4.05
C GLU A 72 4.82 -16.59 -4.34
N GLN A 73 4.52 -16.03 -5.51
CA GLN A 73 4.95 -14.68 -5.88
C GLN A 73 4.39 -13.61 -4.93
N LEU A 74 3.14 -13.76 -4.49
CA LEU A 74 2.53 -12.84 -3.54
C LEU A 74 3.23 -12.88 -2.18
N LEU A 75 3.56 -14.09 -1.70
CA LEU A 75 4.27 -14.30 -0.45
C LEU A 75 5.68 -13.71 -0.50
N GLU A 76 6.44 -13.95 -1.58
CA GLU A 76 7.77 -13.36 -1.78
C GLU A 76 7.74 -11.83 -1.69
N VAL A 77 6.74 -11.21 -2.33
CA VAL A 77 6.56 -9.74 -2.32
C VAL A 77 6.20 -9.21 -0.93
N ILE A 78 5.41 -9.97 -0.15
CA ILE A 78 5.08 -9.58 1.23
C ILE A 78 6.30 -9.73 2.14
N GLU A 79 7.07 -10.81 1.97
CA GLU A 79 8.26 -11.12 2.77
C GLU A 79 9.42 -10.17 2.51
N SER A 80 9.54 -9.64 1.30
CA SER A 80 10.53 -8.59 1.01
C SER A 80 10.30 -7.32 1.84
N GLY A 81 9.04 -7.05 2.22
CA GLY A 81 8.62 -5.86 2.95
C GLY A 81 8.61 -4.58 2.10
N GLU A 82 9.12 -4.62 0.87
CA GLU A 82 9.25 -3.47 -0.03
C GLU A 82 7.95 -2.70 -0.28
N PRO A 83 6.77 -3.36 -0.49
CA PRO A 83 5.52 -2.65 -0.73
C PRO A 83 5.09 -1.74 0.43
N PHE A 84 5.61 -1.99 1.64
CA PHE A 84 5.19 -1.33 2.87
C PHE A 84 6.17 -0.25 3.32
N LEU A 85 7.27 -0.06 2.60
CA LEU A 85 8.26 0.96 2.92
C LEU A 85 7.77 2.36 2.52
N THR A 86 8.30 3.38 3.20
CA THR A 86 8.19 4.76 2.74
C THR A 86 8.86 4.86 1.38
N SER A 87 8.09 5.27 0.37
CA SER A 87 8.57 5.52 -0.99
C SER A 87 8.56 7.00 -1.33
N GLY A 88 9.41 7.40 -2.26
CA GLY A 88 9.58 8.79 -2.69
C GLY A 88 10.56 8.89 -3.86
N CYS A 89 10.86 10.12 -4.26
CA CYS A 89 11.86 10.37 -5.30
C CYS A 89 13.27 9.95 -4.82
N PRO A 90 14.18 9.58 -5.74
CA PRO A 90 15.59 9.38 -5.41
C PRO A 90 16.15 10.59 -4.65
N GLY A 91 16.85 10.33 -3.54
CA GLY A 91 17.41 11.39 -2.68
C GLY A 91 16.43 12.02 -1.68
N CYS A 92 15.18 11.56 -1.61
CA CYS A 92 14.26 12.00 -0.56
C CYS A 92 14.74 11.55 0.83
N ASN A 93 14.86 12.49 1.78
CA ASN A 93 15.39 12.26 3.13
C ASN A 93 14.35 12.46 4.25
N ARG A 94 13.06 12.34 3.94
CA ARG A 94 11.97 12.54 4.90
C ARG A 94 11.29 11.20 5.25
N PRO A 95 11.82 10.41 6.19
CA PRO A 95 11.38 9.04 6.43
C PRO A 95 9.90 8.89 6.86
N TYR A 96 9.36 9.89 7.57
CA TYR A 96 8.00 9.86 8.14
C TYR A 96 7.06 10.90 7.52
N TYR A 97 7.37 11.45 6.35
CA TYR A 97 6.63 12.60 5.81
C TYR A 97 5.14 12.32 5.55
N ASN A 98 4.78 11.05 5.36
CA ASN A 98 3.44 10.55 5.11
C ASN A 98 2.79 9.92 6.37
N GLU A 99 3.45 10.04 7.52
CA GLU A 99 3.04 9.36 8.75
C GLU A 99 2.66 10.35 9.86
N ARG A 100 1.67 9.97 10.66
CA ARG A 100 1.29 10.71 11.86
C ARG A 100 2.07 10.18 13.07
N PRO A 101 2.64 11.05 13.93
CA PRO A 101 3.41 10.61 15.10
C PRO A 101 2.68 9.62 16.03
N GLY A 102 1.34 9.72 16.14
CA GLY A 102 0.52 8.86 17.00
C GLY A 102 0.10 7.51 16.39
N GLY A 103 0.50 7.22 15.15
CA GLY A 103 0.17 5.97 14.46
C GLY A 103 -1.29 5.86 13.95
N PRO A 104 -1.66 4.69 13.40
CA PRO A 104 -0.77 3.56 13.05
C PRO A 104 0.22 3.93 11.95
N LEU A 105 1.33 3.19 11.84
CA LEU A 105 2.32 3.41 10.79
C LEU A 105 1.86 2.76 9.47
N TYR A 106 1.52 3.58 8.48
CA TYR A 106 1.13 3.13 7.14
C TYR A 106 2.35 2.78 6.28
N ASN A 107 3.46 3.50 6.41
CA ASN A 107 4.65 3.28 5.62
C ASN A 107 5.88 3.22 6.54
N TYR A 108 6.65 2.15 6.44
CA TYR A 108 7.80 1.92 7.29
C TYR A 108 9.03 2.66 6.73
N PRO A 109 9.70 3.52 7.51
CA PRO A 109 10.89 4.25 7.07
C PRO A 109 12.16 3.39 7.02
N ARG A 110 12.03 2.12 7.42
CA ARG A 110 13.11 1.15 7.60
C ARG A 110 12.62 -0.22 7.14
N LYS A 111 13.55 -1.14 6.94
CA LYS A 111 13.22 -2.55 6.74
C LYS A 111 12.27 -3.03 7.85
N LEU A 112 11.25 -3.79 7.46
CA LEU A 112 10.28 -4.35 8.38
C LEU A 112 10.95 -5.41 9.26
N LEU A 113 10.50 -5.48 10.51
CA LEU A 113 10.81 -6.57 11.41
C LEU A 113 10.02 -7.82 11.00
N LEU A 114 10.54 -9.00 11.32
CA LEU A 114 9.85 -10.26 11.03
C LEU A 114 8.42 -10.27 11.61
N GLU A 115 8.24 -9.78 12.83
CA GLU A 115 6.91 -9.67 13.45
C GLU A 115 5.95 -8.72 12.72
N GLU A 116 6.47 -7.69 12.03
CA GLU A 116 5.65 -6.76 11.24
C GLU A 116 5.20 -7.42 9.94
N VAL A 117 6.09 -8.18 9.31
CA VAL A 117 5.76 -9.01 8.14
C VAL A 117 4.69 -10.04 8.50
N GLU A 118 4.85 -10.77 9.60
CA GLU A 118 3.87 -11.77 10.05
C GLU A 118 2.51 -11.15 10.40
N LYS A 119 2.50 -9.96 11.05
CA LYS A 119 1.25 -9.20 11.27
C LYS A 119 0.57 -8.85 9.95
N ILE A 120 1.34 -8.46 8.92
CA ILE A 120 0.79 -8.13 7.60
C ILE A 120 0.25 -9.37 6.89
N LYS A 121 0.97 -10.50 6.92
CA LYS A 121 0.47 -11.79 6.37
C LYS A 121 -0.88 -12.16 6.98
N LYS A 122 -0.99 -12.10 8.32
CA LYS A 122 -2.24 -12.33 9.06
C LYS A 122 -3.35 -11.37 8.64
N MET A 123 -3.05 -10.09 8.42
CA MET A 123 -4.04 -9.11 7.92
C MET A 123 -4.50 -9.45 6.49
N LEU A 124 -3.59 -9.87 5.63
CA LEU A 124 -3.90 -10.18 4.23
C LEU A 124 -4.60 -11.55 4.09
N GLY A 125 -4.48 -12.43 5.08
CA GLY A 125 -5.08 -13.76 5.09
C GLY A 125 -4.24 -14.78 4.31
N VAL A 126 -2.92 -14.59 4.29
CA VAL A 126 -1.96 -15.46 3.61
C VAL A 126 -1.03 -16.15 4.59
#